data_AF-A0AAW6UAH8-F1
#
_entry.id   AF-A0AAW6UAH8-F1
#
_cell.length_a   1.000
_cell.length_b   1.000
_cell.length_c   1.000
_cell.angle_alpha   90.00
_cell.angle_beta   90.00
_cell.angle_gamma   90.00
#
_symmetry.space_group_name_H-M   'P 1'
#
loop_
_entity.id
_entity.type
_entity.pdbx_description
1 polymer ?
#
loop_
_entity_poly.entity_id
_entity_poly.type
_entity_poly.pdbx_seq_one_letter_code
_entity_poly.pdbx_strand_id
1 'polypeptide(L)'
;MNKRVYNGTFGKIVRTLGFLLVLGSSVFLATALILENDSLPFIDNLTPFADMLNNMLAGMPFVSEYAGIALIAGLIMLLWAIRRGLILRIVLTAVLVFVFIESAISGTSPIVPIALPSPDWLTSVLSSVSGLVNQLTAISPYIVPGAGIAAPFLLWMLFATKKPGRLSIFMLRIGSTTLFLAALMAAIANVFVTSLLTVDIYSTITIAFYIVTYLFFILGGAFGVLGFTRK
;
A
#
# COMPACT_ATOMS: atom_id res chain seq x y z
N MET A 1 27.97 2.80 -19.28
CA MET A 1 27.24 1.55 -19.62
C MET A 1 25.80 1.63 -19.12
N ASN A 2 24.83 1.71 -20.02
CA ASN A 2 23.41 1.85 -19.69
C ASN A 2 22.92 0.59 -18.96
N LYS A 3 22.68 0.67 -17.64
CA LYS A 3 22.08 -0.40 -16.80
C LYS A 3 20.58 -0.59 -17.12
N ARG A 4 20.24 -0.70 -18.40
CA ARG A 4 18.98 -1.18 -19.01
C ARG A 4 18.50 -2.47 -18.39
N VAL A 5 17.56 -2.52 -17.44
CA VAL A 5 16.87 -3.77 -17.10
C VAL A 5 16.25 -4.34 -18.38
N TYR A 6 16.95 -5.29 -19.00
CA TYR A 6 16.44 -6.08 -20.12
C TYR A 6 15.37 -7.01 -19.54
N ASN A 7 14.15 -6.50 -19.39
CA ASN A 7 13.00 -7.36 -19.14
C ASN A 7 12.71 -8.08 -20.45
N GLY A 8 13.08 -9.37 -20.51
CA GLY A 8 12.47 -10.30 -21.46
C GLY A 8 10.95 -10.35 -21.29
N THR A 9 10.28 -11.16 -22.11
CA THR A 9 8.82 -11.30 -22.10
C THR A 9 8.25 -11.53 -20.70
N PHE A 10 8.89 -12.39 -19.91
CA PHE A 10 8.52 -12.66 -18.51
C PHE A 10 8.53 -11.41 -17.62
N GLY A 11 9.59 -10.60 -17.68
CA GLY A 11 9.69 -9.37 -16.90
C GLY A 11 8.69 -8.28 -17.31
N LYS A 12 8.12 -8.35 -18.53
CA LYS A 12 7.01 -7.48 -18.93
C LYS A 12 5.70 -7.97 -18.31
N ILE A 13 5.45 -9.28 -18.33
CA ILE A 13 4.27 -9.91 -17.73
C ILE A 13 4.22 -9.62 -16.23
N VAL A 14 5.30 -9.91 -15.49
CA VAL A 14 5.37 -9.64 -14.04
C VAL A 14 5.12 -8.17 -13.72
N ARG A 15 5.62 -7.25 -14.56
CA ARG A 15 5.38 -5.82 -14.38
C ARG A 15 3.91 -5.44 -14.59
N THR A 16 3.29 -5.95 -15.66
CA THR A 16 1.90 -5.64 -15.98
C THR A 16 0.97 -6.23 -14.93
N LEU A 17 1.21 -7.47 -14.49
CA LEU A 17 0.50 -8.08 -13.37
C LEU A 17 0.67 -7.27 -12.08
N GLY A 18 1.90 -6.81 -11.78
CA GLY A 18 2.14 -5.94 -10.63
C GLY A 18 1.32 -4.65 -10.67
N PHE A 19 1.21 -4.00 -11.84
CA PHE A 19 0.35 -2.81 -11.99
C PHE A 19 -1.14 -3.13 -11.86
N LEU A 20 -1.59 -4.28 -12.39
CA LEU A 20 -2.98 -4.72 -12.30
C LEU A 20 -3.39 -5.01 -10.86
N LEU A 21 -2.52 -5.71 -10.12
CA LEU A 21 -2.74 -6.00 -8.71
C LEU A 21 -2.82 -4.71 -7.88
N VAL A 22 -1.87 -3.78 -8.06
CA VAL A 22 -1.91 -2.47 -7.40
C VAL A 22 -3.15 -1.67 -7.78
N LEU A 23 -3.58 -1.71 -9.04
CA LEU A 23 -4.79 -1.04 -9.50
C LEU A 23 -6.03 -1.59 -8.77
N GLY A 24 -6.27 -2.89 -8.86
CA GLY A 24 -7.45 -3.53 -8.28
C GLY A 24 -7.49 -3.37 -6.76
N SER A 25 -6.36 -3.61 -6.08
CA SER A 25 -6.28 -3.42 -4.64
C SER A 25 -6.51 -1.97 -4.23
N SER A 26 -5.97 -1.00 -4.97
CA SER A 26 -6.11 0.42 -4.59
C SER A 26 -7.53 0.94 -4.81
N VAL A 27 -8.26 0.43 -5.82
CA VAL A 27 -9.70 0.73 -5.97
C VAL A 27 -10.46 0.23 -4.75
N PHE A 28 -10.29 -1.04 -4.37
CA PHE A 28 -10.97 -1.60 -3.21
C PHE A 28 -10.61 -0.86 -1.92
N LEU A 29 -9.32 -0.62 -1.66
CA LEU A 29 -8.86 0.04 -0.45
C LEU A 29 -9.34 1.48 -0.34
N ALA A 30 -9.37 2.23 -1.44
CA ALA A 30 -9.92 3.58 -1.45
C ALA A 30 -11.43 3.56 -1.12
N THR A 31 -12.17 2.64 -1.72
CA THR A 31 -13.62 2.47 -1.47
C THR A 31 -13.88 2.09 -0.02
N ALA A 32 -13.22 1.07 0.50
CA ALA A 32 -13.39 0.61 1.88
C ALA A 32 -13.03 1.71 2.89
N LEU A 33 -11.95 2.46 2.64
CA LEU A 33 -11.55 3.57 3.50
C LEU A 33 -12.58 4.68 3.59
N ILE A 34 -13.19 5.04 2.46
CA ILE A 34 -14.23 6.08 2.42
C ILE A 34 -15.46 5.62 3.20
N LEU A 35 -15.89 4.37 3.02
CA LEU A 35 -17.09 3.83 3.68
C LEU A 35 -16.89 3.61 5.19
N GLU A 36 -15.70 3.21 5.62
CA GLU A 36 -15.41 3.02 7.05
C GLU A 36 -15.25 4.35 7.82
N ASN A 37 -15.00 5.45 7.11
CA ASN A 37 -14.72 6.77 7.69
C ASN A 37 -15.71 7.84 7.18
N ASP A 38 -16.94 7.44 6.84
CA ASP A 38 -17.99 8.30 6.29
C ASP A 38 -18.44 9.41 7.25
N SER A 39 -18.23 9.22 8.56
CA SER A 39 -18.52 10.22 9.59
C SER A 39 -17.53 11.39 9.64
N LEU A 40 -16.37 11.28 8.97
CA LEU A 40 -15.36 12.33 8.97
C LEU A 40 -15.70 13.45 7.97
N PRO A 41 -15.43 14.72 8.32
CA PRO A 41 -15.63 15.86 7.41
C PRO A 41 -14.98 15.65 6.04
N PHE A 42 -15.68 16.07 4.98
CA PHE A 42 -15.26 15.99 3.57
C PHE A 42 -15.22 14.58 2.96
N ILE A 43 -15.06 13.52 3.77
CA ILE A 43 -15.05 12.12 3.30
C ILE A 43 -16.47 11.68 2.93
N ASP A 44 -17.46 12.14 3.68
CA ASP A 44 -18.90 12.01 3.41
C ASP A 44 -19.28 12.35 1.96
N ASN A 45 -18.69 13.39 1.38
CA ASN A 45 -18.94 13.80 -0.01
C ASN A 45 -18.47 12.77 -1.06
N LEU A 46 -17.58 11.86 -0.68
CA LEU A 46 -17.08 10.79 -1.55
C LEU A 46 -17.91 9.50 -1.45
N THR A 47 -18.81 9.40 -0.46
CA THR A 47 -19.64 8.21 -0.22
C THR A 47 -20.45 7.77 -1.45
N PRO A 48 -21.08 8.66 -2.27
CA PRO A 48 -21.86 8.19 -3.42
C PRO A 48 -20.99 7.47 -4.46
N PHE A 49 -19.73 7.89 -4.62
CA PHE A 49 -18.78 7.22 -5.51
C PHE A 49 -18.30 5.90 -4.90
N ALA A 50 -18.06 5.87 -3.59
CA ALA A 50 -17.64 4.66 -2.89
C ALA A 50 -18.74 3.60 -2.91
N ASP A 51 -20.00 3.96 -2.69
CA ASP A 51 -21.15 3.06 -2.78
C ASP A 51 -21.33 2.48 -4.18
N MET A 52 -21.19 3.31 -5.22
CA MET A 52 -21.23 2.84 -6.60
C MET A 52 -20.15 1.77 -6.85
N LEU A 53 -18.91 2.02 -6.44
CA LEU A 53 -17.80 1.06 -6.59
C LEU A 53 -18.00 -0.19 -5.72
N ASN A 54 -18.49 -0.03 -4.49
CA ASN A 54 -18.77 -1.14 -3.58
C ASN A 54 -19.84 -2.07 -4.16
N ASN A 55 -20.91 -1.52 -4.73
CA ASN A 55 -21.96 -2.29 -5.40
C ASN A 55 -21.43 -3.05 -6.63
N MET A 56 -20.49 -2.47 -7.39
CA MET A 56 -19.83 -3.16 -8.49
C MET A 56 -18.92 -4.31 -8.00
N LEU A 57 -18.29 -4.13 -6.83
CA LEU A 57 -17.39 -5.11 -6.22
C LEU A 57 -18.11 -6.19 -5.40
N ALA A 58 -19.36 -5.96 -5.00
CA ALA A 58 -20.16 -6.89 -4.19
C ALA A 58 -20.34 -8.28 -4.84
N GLY A 59 -20.30 -8.36 -6.18
CA GLY A 59 -20.31 -9.63 -6.91
C GLY A 59 -19.00 -10.43 -6.87
N MET A 60 -17.95 -9.90 -6.25
CA MET A 60 -16.60 -10.47 -6.23
C MET A 60 -16.04 -10.52 -4.79
N PRO A 61 -16.55 -11.41 -3.92
CA PRO A 61 -16.17 -11.46 -2.51
C PRO A 61 -14.68 -11.78 -2.30
N PHE A 62 -14.04 -12.50 -3.24
CA PHE A 62 -12.60 -12.74 -3.20
C PHE A 62 -11.77 -11.46 -3.32
N VAL A 63 -12.31 -10.35 -3.83
CA VAL A 63 -11.54 -9.09 -3.94
C VAL A 63 -11.27 -8.51 -2.57
N SER A 64 -12.22 -8.57 -1.64
CA SER A 64 -12.04 -8.01 -0.29
C SER A 64 -11.01 -8.78 0.52
N GLU A 65 -11.05 -10.11 0.49
CA GLU A 65 -10.12 -10.99 1.22
C GLU A 65 -8.68 -10.87 0.71
N TYR A 66 -8.49 -10.67 -0.59
CA TYR A 66 -7.17 -10.66 -1.21
C TYR A 66 -6.64 -9.25 -1.49
N ALA A 67 -7.38 -8.17 -1.20
CA ALA A 67 -6.96 -6.79 -1.51
C ALA A 67 -5.62 -6.42 -0.89
N GLY A 68 -5.43 -6.72 0.40
CA GLY A 68 -4.18 -6.44 1.11
C GLY A 68 -2.99 -7.21 0.52
N ILE A 69 -3.18 -8.50 0.26
CA ILE A 69 -2.18 -9.37 -0.38
C ILE A 69 -1.86 -8.86 -1.78
N ALA A 70 -2.87 -8.51 -2.57
CA ALA A 70 -2.72 -8.03 -3.93
C ALA A 70 -1.92 -6.72 -3.99
N LEU A 71 -2.15 -5.78 -3.07
CA LEU A 71 -1.36 -4.55 -2.99
C LEU A 71 0.12 -4.88 -2.77
N ILE A 72 0.43 -5.67 -1.75
CA ILE A 72 1.80 -5.97 -1.33
C ILE A 72 2.52 -6.81 -2.40
N ALA A 73 1.87 -7.87 -2.89
CA ALA A 73 2.39 -8.68 -3.97
C ALA A 73 2.60 -7.86 -5.24
N GLY A 74 1.67 -6.95 -5.58
CA GLY A 74 1.77 -6.05 -6.71
C GLY A 74 2.99 -5.13 -6.60
N LEU A 75 3.20 -4.51 -5.44
CA LEU A 75 4.36 -3.66 -5.16
C LEU A 75 5.69 -4.44 -5.21
N ILE A 76 5.72 -5.67 -4.70
CA ILE A 76 6.89 -6.57 -4.80
C ILE A 76 7.15 -6.92 -6.27
N MET A 77 6.13 -7.33 -7.04
CA MET A 77 6.29 -7.62 -8.47
C MET A 77 6.83 -6.42 -9.22
N LEU A 78 6.34 -5.21 -8.93
CA LEU A 78 6.87 -3.97 -9.50
C LEU A 78 8.33 -3.74 -9.09
N LEU A 79 8.68 -3.86 -7.82
CA LEU A 79 10.05 -3.73 -7.32
C LEU A 79 11.03 -4.65 -8.09
N TRP A 80 10.68 -5.93 -8.20
CA TRP A 80 11.51 -6.94 -8.85
C TRP A 80 11.55 -6.76 -10.37
N ALA A 81 10.45 -6.32 -10.99
CA ALA A 81 10.42 -6.06 -12.43
C ALA A 81 11.10 -4.73 -12.83
N ILE A 82 11.21 -3.78 -11.90
CA ILE A 82 11.64 -2.41 -12.22
C ILE A 82 13.11 -2.16 -11.89
N ARG A 83 13.57 -2.56 -10.71
CA ARG A 83 14.91 -2.21 -10.22
C ARG A 83 15.89 -3.33 -10.48
N ARG A 84 17.17 -3.05 -10.71
CA ARG A 84 18.24 -4.07 -10.83
C ARG A 84 19.03 -4.34 -9.55
N GLY A 85 19.18 -3.32 -8.70
CA GLY A 85 19.96 -3.42 -7.47
C GLY A 85 19.33 -4.39 -6.47
N LEU A 86 20.12 -5.34 -5.99
CA LEU A 86 19.66 -6.44 -5.12
C LEU A 86 19.34 -5.96 -3.69
N ILE A 87 20.13 -5.04 -3.14
CA ILE A 87 19.97 -4.58 -1.74
C ILE A 87 18.56 -4.02 -1.50
N LEU A 88 18.12 -3.00 -2.26
CA LEU A 88 16.77 -2.45 -2.05
C LEU A 88 15.67 -3.47 -2.37
N ARG A 89 15.89 -4.39 -3.33
CA ARG A 89 14.89 -5.44 -3.60
C ARG A 89 14.64 -6.26 -2.35
N ILE A 90 15.70 -6.75 -1.72
CA ILE A 90 15.59 -7.58 -0.52
C ILE A 90 15.04 -6.76 0.64
N VAL A 91 15.61 -5.58 0.91
CA VAL A 91 15.20 -4.74 2.05
C VAL A 91 13.74 -4.32 1.92
N LEU A 92 13.31 -3.79 0.76
CA LEU A 92 11.91 -3.38 0.58
C LEU A 92 10.95 -4.58 0.55
N THR A 93 11.35 -5.73 -0.01
CA THR A 93 10.51 -6.95 0.09
C THR A 93 10.32 -7.35 1.54
N ALA A 94 11.40 -7.41 2.33
CA ALA A 94 11.33 -7.78 3.75
C ALA A 94 10.46 -6.80 4.54
N VAL A 95 10.62 -5.48 4.32
CA VAL A 95 9.82 -4.46 5.00
C VAL A 95 8.34 -4.54 4.60
N LEU A 96 8.03 -4.71 3.31
CA LEU A 96 6.63 -4.84 2.85
C LEU A 96 5.97 -6.11 3.39
N VAL A 97 6.69 -7.24 3.40
CA VAL A 97 6.20 -8.50 3.96
C VAL A 97 6.00 -8.38 5.47
N PHE A 98 6.94 -7.76 6.18
CA PHE A 98 6.83 -7.53 7.62
C PHE A 98 5.60 -6.67 7.95
N VAL A 99 5.43 -5.53 7.30
CA VAL A 99 4.26 -4.65 7.53
C VAL A 99 2.96 -5.37 7.17
N PHE A 100 2.95 -6.20 6.13
CA PHE A 100 1.77 -7.00 5.79
C PHE A 100 1.42 -8.03 6.87
N ILE A 101 2.41 -8.81 7.34
CA ILE A 101 2.20 -9.82 8.37
C ILE A 101 1.74 -9.18 9.67
N GLU A 102 2.36 -8.07 10.07
CA GLU A 102 1.95 -7.31 11.23
C GLU A 102 0.52 -6.78 11.08
N SER A 103 0.17 -6.21 9.91
CA SER A 103 -1.21 -5.80 9.60
C SER A 103 -2.21 -6.93 9.76
N ALA A 104 -1.86 -8.12 9.31
CA ALA A 104 -2.76 -9.27 9.32
C ALA A 104 -2.93 -9.87 10.73
N ILE A 105 -1.98 -9.61 11.64
CA ILE A 105 -2.07 -9.99 13.06
C ILE A 105 -2.82 -8.93 13.87
N SER A 106 -2.47 -7.66 13.70
CA SER A 106 -3.01 -6.52 14.46
C SER A 106 -4.35 -6.01 13.94
N GLY A 107 -4.78 -6.46 12.76
CA GLY A 107 -6.00 -6.02 12.08
C GLY A 107 -5.84 -4.73 11.28
N THR A 108 -4.89 -3.87 11.60
CA THR A 108 -4.59 -2.63 10.83
C THR A 108 -3.09 -2.45 10.68
N SER A 109 -2.65 -1.66 9.68
CA SER A 109 -1.25 -1.27 9.53
C SER A 109 -1.06 0.17 9.09
N PRO A 110 0.18 0.71 9.23
CA PRO A 110 0.52 2.02 8.71
C PRO A 110 0.48 2.14 7.17
N ILE A 111 0.34 1.03 6.44
CA ILE A 111 0.15 1.05 4.98
C ILE A 111 -1.33 0.93 4.66
N VAL A 112 -2.03 0.01 5.32
CA VAL A 112 -3.46 -0.25 5.18
C VAL A 112 -4.14 0.01 6.53
N PRO A 113 -4.64 1.23 6.76
CA PRO A 113 -5.18 1.64 8.07
C PRO A 113 -6.65 1.22 8.23
N ILE A 114 -7.03 0.07 7.69
CA ILE A 114 -8.38 -0.49 7.77
C ILE A 114 -8.31 -1.98 8.07
N ALA A 115 -9.34 -2.50 8.73
CA ALA A 115 -9.47 -3.91 8.99
C ALA A 115 -9.87 -4.65 7.72
N LEU A 116 -8.95 -5.45 7.17
CA LEU A 116 -9.24 -6.28 6.01
C LEU A 116 -9.61 -7.70 6.42
N PRO A 117 -10.63 -8.30 5.78
CA PRO A 117 -10.79 -9.74 5.85
C PRO A 117 -9.57 -10.41 5.22
N SER A 118 -9.21 -11.59 5.71
CA SER A 118 -8.10 -12.37 5.18
C SER A 118 -8.55 -13.80 4.93
N PRO A 119 -7.99 -14.46 3.90
CA PRO A 119 -8.38 -15.82 3.57
C PRO A 119 -7.91 -16.80 4.65
N ASP A 120 -8.69 -17.86 4.89
CA ASP A 120 -8.46 -18.80 6.00
C ASP A 120 -7.05 -19.39 6.02
N TRP A 121 -6.47 -19.69 4.85
CA TRP A 121 -5.12 -20.24 4.77
C TRP A 121 -4.06 -19.30 5.36
N LEU A 122 -4.28 -17.98 5.32
CA LEU A 122 -3.34 -16.99 5.86
C LEU A 122 -3.23 -17.15 7.38
N THR A 123 -4.32 -17.49 8.08
CA THR A 123 -4.29 -17.72 9.53
C THR A 123 -3.31 -18.83 9.93
N SER A 124 -3.19 -19.88 9.11
CA SER A 124 -2.26 -20.99 9.34
C SER A 124 -0.80 -20.58 9.10
N VAL A 125 -0.56 -19.68 8.15
CA VAL A 125 0.78 -19.10 7.92
C VAL A 125 1.13 -18.14 9.05
N LEU A 126 0.19 -17.29 9.46
CA LEU A 126 0.38 -16.32 10.54
C LEU A 126 0.61 -17.02 11.87
N SER A 127 -0.08 -18.12 12.19
CA SER A 127 0.17 -18.86 13.43
C SER A 127 1.59 -19.42 13.54
N SER A 128 2.22 -19.73 12.41
CA SER A 128 3.60 -20.22 12.35
C SER A 128 4.65 -19.11 12.55
N VAL A 129 4.30 -17.86 12.26
CA VAL A 129 5.24 -16.72 12.25
C VAL A 129 4.94 -15.69 13.35
N SER A 130 3.72 -15.69 13.90
CA SER A 130 3.24 -14.72 14.88
C SER A 130 4.10 -14.67 16.13
N GLY A 131 4.59 -15.81 16.62
CA GLY A 131 5.50 -15.86 17.75
C GLY A 131 6.79 -15.05 17.53
N LEU A 132 7.37 -15.13 16.33
CA LEU A 132 8.56 -14.36 15.97
C LEU A 132 8.26 -12.87 15.81
N VAL A 133 7.13 -12.54 15.17
CA VAL A 133 6.71 -11.14 14.98
C VAL A 133 6.43 -10.48 16.33
N ASN A 134 5.72 -11.15 17.22
CA ASN A 134 5.41 -10.66 18.56
C ASN A 134 6.67 -10.48 19.41
N GLN A 135 7.64 -11.40 19.32
CA GLN A 135 8.93 -11.23 19.97
C GLN A 135 9.68 -10.01 19.43
N LEU A 136 9.66 -9.79 18.11
CA LEU A 136 10.32 -8.65 17.48
C LEU A 136 9.65 -7.34 17.91
N THR A 137 8.32 -7.22 17.81
CA THR A 137 7.59 -6.00 18.17
C THR A 137 7.64 -5.70 19.67
N ALA A 138 7.81 -6.72 20.52
CA ALA A 138 8.01 -6.54 21.95
C ALA A 138 9.37 -5.92 22.32
N ILE A 139 10.39 -5.97 21.44
CA ILE A 139 11.71 -5.36 21.70
C ILE A 139 11.60 -3.83 21.79
N SER A 140 10.78 -3.23 20.93
CA SER A 140 10.64 -1.78 20.88
C SER A 140 9.33 -1.34 20.23
N PRO A 141 8.61 -0.37 20.84
CA PRO A 141 7.38 0.18 20.28
C PRO A 141 7.60 0.91 18.95
N TYR A 142 8.85 1.23 18.60
CA TYR A 142 9.20 1.94 17.38
C TYR A 142 9.35 1.04 16.14
N ILE A 143 9.27 -0.28 16.28
CA ILE A 143 9.54 -1.22 15.18
C ILE A 143 8.44 -1.16 14.11
N VAL A 144 7.17 -1.29 14.52
CA VAL A 144 6.00 -1.18 13.63
C VAL A 144 5.91 0.18 12.95
N PRO A 145 5.90 1.32 13.66
CA PRO A 145 5.85 2.65 13.03
C PRO A 145 7.10 2.91 12.17
N GLY A 146 8.27 2.44 12.59
CA GLY A 146 9.52 2.54 11.82
C GLY A 146 9.42 1.80 10.49
N ALA A 147 8.93 0.56 10.48
CA ALA A 147 8.68 -0.20 9.26
C ALA A 147 7.59 0.45 8.39
N GLY A 148 6.53 0.97 9.02
CA GLY A 148 5.44 1.70 8.38
C GLY A 148 5.89 2.96 7.64
N ILE A 149 6.89 3.69 8.16
CA ILE A 149 7.50 4.85 7.51
C ILE A 149 8.57 4.42 6.48
N ALA A 150 9.34 3.38 6.80
CA ALA A 150 10.38 2.87 5.91
C ALA A 150 9.80 2.33 4.60
N ALA A 151 8.67 1.63 4.63
CA ALA A 151 8.00 1.11 3.44
C ALA A 151 7.73 2.17 2.36
N PRO A 152 6.95 3.24 2.63
CA PRO A 152 6.68 4.29 1.65
C PRO A 152 7.94 5.07 1.27
N PHE A 153 8.90 5.26 2.18
CA PHE A 153 10.18 5.89 1.85
C PHE A 153 10.98 5.07 0.82
N LEU A 154 11.08 3.75 1.02
CA LEU A 154 11.78 2.84 0.13
C LEU A 154 11.03 2.66 -1.20
N LEU A 155 9.69 2.67 -1.19
CA LEU A 155 8.86 2.73 -2.40
C LEU A 155 9.09 4.02 -3.18
N TRP A 156 9.13 5.16 -2.49
CA TRP A 156 9.47 6.43 -3.11
C TRP A 156 10.87 6.38 -3.74
N MET A 157 11.87 5.83 -3.05
CA MET A 157 13.23 5.65 -3.59
C MET A 157 13.23 4.76 -4.84
N LEU A 158 12.45 3.68 -4.84
CA LEU A 158 12.25 2.80 -5.99
C LEU A 158 11.70 3.57 -7.19
N PHE A 159 10.66 4.38 -7.00
CA PHE A 159 9.99 5.08 -8.08
C PHE A 159 10.74 6.35 -8.54
N ALA A 160 11.42 7.05 -7.63
CA ALA A 160 12.20 8.26 -7.92
C ALA A 160 13.46 7.99 -8.76
N THR A 161 14.10 6.84 -8.55
CA THR A 161 15.38 6.51 -9.19
C THR A 161 15.24 5.98 -10.63
N LYS A 162 14.02 5.79 -11.14
CA LYS A 162 13.78 5.20 -12.46
C LYS A 162 13.83 6.23 -13.60
N LYS A 163 14.67 5.94 -14.59
CA LYS A 163 14.70 6.60 -15.91
C LYS A 163 14.43 5.58 -17.04
N PRO A 164 13.71 5.93 -18.12
CA PRO A 164 13.01 7.19 -18.36
C PRO A 164 11.75 7.34 -17.50
N GLY A 165 11.38 8.59 -17.19
CA GLY A 165 10.19 8.91 -16.42
C GLY A 165 8.93 8.46 -17.18
N ARG A 166 8.11 7.63 -16.56
CA ARG A 166 6.78 7.27 -17.07
C ARG A 166 5.74 7.86 -16.14
N LEU A 167 4.62 8.29 -16.70
CA LEU A 167 3.52 8.86 -15.91
C LEU A 167 3.04 7.89 -14.83
N SER A 168 2.95 6.59 -15.13
CA SER A 168 2.57 5.55 -14.16
C SER A 168 3.46 5.54 -12.91
N ILE A 169 4.78 5.59 -13.10
CA ILE A 169 5.76 5.57 -12.01
C ILE A 169 5.77 6.90 -11.28
N PHE A 170 5.55 8.01 -12.00
CA PHE A 170 5.42 9.33 -11.41
C PHE A 170 4.21 9.40 -10.46
N MET A 171 3.06 8.86 -10.85
CA MET A 171 1.88 8.79 -10.00
C MET A 171 2.13 7.89 -8.77
N LEU A 172 2.71 6.70 -8.96
CA LEU A 172 3.10 5.83 -7.83
C LEU A 172 4.10 6.52 -6.88
N ARG A 173 5.00 7.35 -7.41
CA ARG A 173 5.94 8.12 -6.60
C ARG A 173 5.21 9.16 -5.74
N ILE A 174 4.27 9.92 -6.32
CA ILE A 174 3.47 10.90 -5.57
C ILE A 174 2.64 10.18 -4.50
N GLY A 175 1.98 9.08 -4.86
CA GLY A 175 1.25 8.25 -3.90
C GLY A 175 2.14 7.73 -2.77
N SER A 176 3.39 7.35 -3.06
CA SER A 176 4.33 6.93 -2.00
C SER A 176 4.73 8.09 -1.09
N THR A 177 4.79 9.33 -1.60
CA THR A 177 5.02 10.52 -0.78
C THR A 177 3.84 10.81 0.14
N THR A 178 2.60 10.71 -0.37
CA THR A 178 1.41 10.91 0.47
C THR A 178 1.25 9.79 1.49
N LEU A 179 1.61 8.55 1.13
CA LEU A 179 1.64 7.42 2.05
C LEU A 179 2.67 7.61 3.15
N PHE A 180 3.85 8.15 2.82
CA PHE A 180 4.86 8.48 3.80
C PHE A 180 4.33 9.51 4.82
N LEU A 181 3.64 10.56 4.36
CA LEU A 181 3.04 11.54 5.25
C LEU A 181 1.93 10.92 6.11
N ALA A 182 1.05 10.11 5.52
CA ALA A 182 -0.02 9.42 6.24
C ALA A 182 0.53 8.47 7.32
N ALA A 183 1.51 7.64 6.98
CA ALA A 183 2.16 6.71 7.90
C ALA A 183 2.91 7.44 9.02
N LEU A 184 3.53 8.59 8.71
CA LEU A 184 4.21 9.42 9.70
C LEU A 184 3.21 10.06 10.66
N MET A 185 2.08 10.57 10.18
CA MET A 185 1.00 11.08 11.03
C MET A 185 0.45 9.95 11.92
N ALA A 186 0.13 8.80 11.34
CA ALA A 186 -0.32 7.63 12.09
C ALA A 186 0.71 7.22 13.17
N ALA A 187 2.01 7.23 12.86
CA ALA A 187 3.06 6.93 13.84
C ALA A 187 3.13 7.97 14.97
N ILE A 188 3.03 9.27 14.66
CA ILE A 188 3.01 10.34 15.66
C ILE A 188 1.83 10.16 16.60
N ALA A 189 0.63 9.96 16.06
CA ALA A 189 -0.56 9.81 16.88
C ALA A 189 -0.54 8.52 17.71
N ASN A 190 -0.07 7.39 17.18
CA ASN A 190 -0.09 6.14 17.94
C ASN A 190 1.03 6.02 18.99
N VAL A 191 2.18 6.67 18.80
CA VAL A 191 3.38 6.40 19.60
C VAL A 191 3.83 7.60 20.43
N PHE A 192 3.64 8.82 19.91
CA PHE A 192 4.19 10.02 20.53
C PHE A 192 3.11 10.90 21.18
N VAL A 193 1.96 11.08 20.53
CA VAL A 193 0.90 11.98 20.98
C VAL A 193 -0.48 11.37 20.73
N THR A 194 -0.88 10.43 21.59
CA THR A 194 -2.15 9.67 21.47
C THR A 194 -3.41 10.52 21.58
N SER A 195 -3.33 11.69 22.20
CA SER A 195 -4.43 12.66 22.23
C SER A 195 -4.82 13.18 20.84
N LEU A 196 -3.98 13.01 19.81
CA LEU A 196 -4.32 13.39 18.44
C LEU A 196 -5.32 12.45 17.78
N LEU A 197 -5.44 11.20 18.26
CA LEU A 197 -6.39 10.21 17.71
C LEU A 197 -7.86 10.64 17.91
N THR A 198 -8.14 11.44 18.94
CA THR A 198 -9.48 11.95 19.25
C THR A 198 -9.75 13.32 18.62
N VAL A 199 -8.81 13.87 17.84
CA VAL A 199 -8.98 15.14 17.16
C VAL A 199 -9.46 14.87 15.74
N ASP A 200 -10.75 15.10 15.48
CA ASP A 200 -11.39 14.79 14.19
C ASP A 200 -10.61 15.32 13.00
N ILE A 201 -10.16 16.58 13.04
CA ILE A 201 -9.39 17.20 11.96
C ILE A 201 -8.09 16.42 11.68
N TYR A 202 -7.42 15.93 12.72
CA TYR A 202 -6.19 15.16 12.55
C TYR A 202 -6.45 13.81 11.87
N SER A 203 -7.49 13.12 12.32
CA SER A 203 -7.95 11.86 11.73
C SER A 203 -8.42 12.06 10.29
N THR A 204 -9.17 13.13 10.00
CA THR A 204 -9.59 13.51 8.64
C THR A 204 -8.40 13.71 7.71
N ILE A 205 -7.40 14.50 8.11
CA ILE A 205 -6.21 14.75 7.27
C ILE A 205 -5.44 13.45 7.03
N THR A 206 -5.29 12.63 8.08
CA THR A 206 -4.58 11.35 8.00
C THR A 206 -5.26 10.40 7.01
N ILE A 207 -6.57 10.19 7.15
CA ILE A 207 -7.37 9.34 6.27
C ILE A 207 -7.41 9.92 4.84
N ALA A 208 -7.52 11.24 4.68
CA ALA A 208 -7.48 11.88 3.37
C ALA A 208 -6.15 11.62 2.65
N PHE A 209 -5.00 11.62 3.35
CA PHE A 209 -3.72 11.25 2.73
C PHE A 209 -3.66 9.78 2.32
N TYR A 210 -4.28 8.87 3.07
CA TYR A 210 -4.42 7.47 2.65
C TYR A 210 -5.31 7.35 1.41
N ILE A 211 -6.47 8.00 1.37
CA ILE A 211 -7.35 8.01 0.19
C ILE A 211 -6.60 8.56 -1.04
N VAL A 212 -5.95 9.71 -0.91
CA VAL A 212 -5.16 10.33 -1.99
C VAL A 212 -4.03 9.40 -2.46
N THR A 213 -3.38 8.68 -1.55
CA THR A 213 -2.38 7.66 -1.91
C THR A 213 -2.98 6.62 -2.85
N TYR A 214 -4.12 6.03 -2.47
CA TYR A 214 -4.76 5.01 -3.26
C TYR A 214 -5.27 5.55 -4.60
N LEU A 215 -5.77 6.78 -4.66
CA LEU A 215 -6.10 7.44 -5.93
C LEU A 215 -4.89 7.57 -6.86
N PHE A 216 -3.73 7.99 -6.35
CA PHE A 216 -2.50 8.02 -7.14
C PHE A 216 -2.03 6.62 -7.56
N PHE A 217 -2.26 5.61 -6.74
CA PHE A 217 -1.95 4.22 -7.09
C PHE A 217 -2.89 3.68 -8.17
N ILE A 218 -4.17 4.05 -8.15
CA ILE A 218 -5.14 3.75 -9.21
C ILE A 218 -4.66 4.37 -10.53
N LEU A 219 -4.36 5.67 -10.54
CA LEU A 219 -3.85 6.35 -11.73
C LEU A 219 -2.55 5.71 -12.22
N GLY A 220 -1.60 5.46 -11.30
CA GLY A 220 -0.34 4.80 -11.59
C GLY A 220 -0.50 3.40 -12.18
N GLY A 221 -1.40 2.61 -11.61
CA GLY A 221 -1.79 1.28 -12.06
C GLY A 221 -2.41 1.30 -13.45
N ALA A 222 -3.42 2.15 -13.69
CA ALA A 222 -4.11 2.28 -14.97
C ALA A 222 -3.15 2.65 -16.11
N PHE A 223 -2.33 3.70 -15.93
CA PHE A 223 -1.30 4.06 -16.91
C PHE A 223 -0.22 2.97 -17.07
N GLY A 224 0.03 2.19 -16.01
CA GLY A 224 0.98 1.09 -16.00
C GLY A 224 0.51 -0.12 -16.82
N VAL A 225 -0.77 -0.49 -16.69
CA VAL A 225 -1.42 -1.58 -17.41
C VAL A 225 -1.61 -1.23 -18.88
N LEU A 226 -2.14 -0.04 -19.18
CA LEU A 226 -2.38 0.44 -20.55
C LEU A 226 -1.08 0.66 -21.33
N GLY A 227 0.07 0.65 -20.65
CA GLY A 227 1.37 0.79 -21.28
C GLY A 227 1.64 2.18 -21.86
N PHE A 228 0.81 3.18 -21.50
CA PHE A 228 0.92 4.54 -22.01
C PHE A 228 2.35 5.07 -21.86
N THR A 229 2.82 5.57 -23.00
CA THR A 229 4.22 5.74 -23.34
C THR A 229 4.84 6.95 -22.67
N ARG A 230 6.17 6.88 -22.60
CA ARG A 230 7.16 7.79 -22.00
C ARG A 230 6.76 9.28 -22.12
N LYS A 231 7.03 10.06 -21.05
CA LYS A 231 7.24 11.50 -21.21
C LYS A 231 8.48 11.73 -22.09
#